data_AF-A0A2G4GZ36-F1
#
_entry.id   AF-A0A2G4GZ36-F1
#
_cell.length_a   1.000
_cell.length_b   1.000
_cell.length_c   1.000
_cell.angle_alpha   90.00
_cell.angle_beta   90.00
_cell.angle_gamma   90.00
#
_symmetry.space_group_name_H-M   'P 1'
#
loop_
_entity.id
_entity.type
_entity.pdbx_description
1 polymer ?
#
loop_
_entity_poly.entity_id
_entity_poly.type
_entity_poly.pdbx_seq_one_letter_code
_entity_poly.pdbx_strand_id
1 'polypeptide(L)'
;MSRPTQFRLRWKGAITGPFPLLRVSEMLRAGDISLLHNIEVDGSWMTVRDYFRAIGLSRIPSASAPDSSGLGGDTPPPPPGSELPLGVSLTPDAARHAAGESLERTVREGYLWCGSTFLLPPLFALLIYVVYILDSDHQISRTMLLILLSFTTTPAALLPILFVRKLGLTLEQEGLSDIRQTQGNLVIVLGFLSLALWMLCFFVLLPSRP
;
A
#
# COMPACT_ATOMS: atom_id res chain seq x y z
N MET A 1 -25.57 -21.01 -12.88
CA MET A 1 -24.98 -19.78 -13.45
C MET A 1 -23.85 -20.19 -14.38
N SER A 2 -23.90 -19.77 -15.64
CA SER A 2 -22.90 -20.09 -16.66
C SER A 2 -21.55 -19.46 -16.31
N ARG A 3 -20.48 -20.26 -16.30
CA ARG A 3 -19.13 -19.75 -16.03
C ARG A 3 -18.79 -18.65 -17.04
N PRO A 4 -18.27 -17.48 -16.61
CA PRO A 4 -17.80 -16.47 -17.55
C PRO A 4 -16.70 -17.07 -18.42
N THR A 5 -16.91 -17.04 -19.74
CA THR A 5 -15.99 -17.60 -20.73
C THR A 5 -14.92 -16.59 -21.17
N GLN A 6 -15.14 -15.31 -20.85
CA GLN A 6 -14.32 -14.18 -21.25
C GLN A 6 -14.12 -13.23 -20.08
N PHE A 7 -12.87 -12.84 -19.85
CA PHE A 7 -12.44 -11.97 -18.75
C PHE A 7 -11.87 -10.69 -19.33
N ARG A 8 -12.26 -9.55 -18.75
CA ARG A 8 -11.54 -8.29 -19.00
C ARG A 8 -10.52 -8.10 -17.91
N LEU A 9 -9.29 -7.79 -18.32
CA LEU A 9 -8.19 -7.51 -17.41
C LEU A 9 -8.07 -5.99 -17.28
N ARG A 10 -8.12 -5.51 -16.03
CA ARG A 10 -7.82 -4.12 -15.71
C ARG A 10 -6.43 -4.07 -15.11
N TRP A 11 -5.52 -3.46 -15.87
CA TRP A 11 -4.13 -3.29 -15.48
C TRP A 11 -3.65 -1.89 -15.86
N LYS A 12 -3.00 -1.18 -14.93
CA LYS A 12 -2.36 0.13 -15.18
C LYS A 12 -3.31 1.14 -15.87
N GLY A 13 -4.58 1.20 -15.44
CA GLY A 13 -5.61 2.09 -16.01
C GLY A 13 -6.17 1.67 -17.37
N ALA A 14 -5.58 0.69 -18.06
CA ALA A 14 -6.10 0.15 -19.31
C ALA A 14 -7.00 -1.06 -19.05
N ILE A 15 -8.16 -1.08 -19.72
CA ILE A 15 -9.03 -2.26 -19.80
C ILE A 15 -8.66 -2.99 -21.08
N THR A 16 -8.15 -4.20 -20.92
CA THR A 16 -7.71 -5.05 -22.02
C THR A 16 -8.53 -6.33 -22.04
N GLY A 17 -8.82 -6.82 -23.24
CA GLY A 17 -9.64 -8.01 -23.46
C GLY A 17 -10.81 -7.74 -24.40
N PRO A 18 -11.74 -8.70 -24.53
CA PRO A 18 -11.90 -9.91 -23.70
C PRO A 18 -10.84 -11.00 -23.93
N PHE A 19 -10.35 -11.62 -22.87
CA PHE A 19 -9.43 -12.77 -22.91
C PHE A 19 -10.07 -14.04 -22.33
N PRO A 20 -9.83 -15.23 -22.92
CA PRO A 20 -10.25 -16.48 -22.31
C PRO A 20 -9.41 -16.80 -21.06
N LEU A 21 -9.97 -17.57 -20.11
CA LEU A 21 -9.29 -17.92 -18.85
C LEU A 21 -7.90 -18.54 -19.06
N LEU A 22 -7.77 -19.36 -20.11
CA LEU A 22 -6.51 -20.01 -20.48
C LEU A 22 -5.43 -18.97 -20.80
N ARG A 23 -5.79 -17.89 -21.51
CA ARG A 23 -4.86 -16.80 -21.82
C ARG A 23 -4.45 -16.02 -20.57
N VAL A 24 -5.38 -15.77 -19.65
CA VAL A 24 -5.08 -15.14 -18.35
C VAL A 24 -4.11 -16.02 -17.54
N SER A 25 -4.30 -17.34 -17.56
CA SER A 25 -3.39 -18.27 -16.88
C SER A 25 -2.00 -18.35 -17.52
N GLU A 26 -1.91 -18.24 -18.85
CA GLU A 26 -0.63 -18.13 -19.56
C GLU A 26 0.08 -16.82 -19.21
N MET A 27 -0.65 -15.70 -19.18
CA MET A 27 -0.11 -14.39 -18.81
C MET A 27 0.37 -14.37 -17.35
N LEU A 28 -0.31 -15.07 -16.44
CA LEU A 28 0.18 -15.28 -15.07
C LEU A 28 1.46 -16.13 -15.04
N ARG A 29 1.50 -17.21 -15.84
CA ARG A 29 2.65 -18.12 -15.89
C ARG A 29 3.88 -17.48 -16.55
N ALA A 30 3.66 -16.60 -17.51
CA ALA A 30 4.67 -15.80 -18.18
C ALA A 30 5.15 -14.62 -17.31
N GLY A 31 4.43 -14.28 -16.23
CA GLY A 31 4.72 -13.14 -15.37
C GLY A 31 4.25 -11.80 -15.91
N ASP A 32 3.53 -11.78 -17.04
CA ASP A 32 2.97 -10.57 -17.66
C ASP A 32 1.94 -9.88 -16.77
N ILE A 33 1.22 -10.67 -15.97
CA ILE A 33 0.29 -10.21 -14.95
C ILE A 33 0.58 -10.89 -13.63
N SER A 34 0.29 -10.20 -12.53
CA SER A 34 0.42 -10.70 -11.16
C SER A 34 -0.95 -11.00 -10.56
N LEU A 35 -0.99 -11.83 -9.52
CA LEU A 35 -2.19 -12.20 -8.77
C LEU A 35 -2.94 -10.98 -8.18
N LEU A 36 -2.28 -9.83 -8.05
CA LEU A 36 -2.86 -8.57 -7.58
C LEU A 36 -3.67 -7.80 -8.65
N HIS A 37 -3.64 -8.25 -9.90
CA HIS A 37 -4.34 -7.57 -11.00
C HIS A 37 -5.84 -7.81 -10.91
N ASN A 38 -6.64 -6.87 -11.41
CA ASN A 38 -8.09 -6.98 -11.37
C ASN A 38 -8.63 -7.60 -12.66
N ILE A 39 -9.60 -8.49 -12.50
CA ILE A 39 -10.39 -9.06 -13.59
C ILE A 39 -11.88 -8.79 -13.38
N GLU A 40 -12.59 -8.57 -14.48
CA GLU A 40 -14.03 -8.43 -14.50
C GLU A 40 -14.67 -9.83 -14.58
N VAL A 41 -15.49 -10.16 -13.59
CA VAL A 41 -16.22 -11.42 -13.47
C VAL A 41 -17.67 -11.07 -13.13
N ASP A 42 -18.60 -11.43 -14.01
CA ASP A 42 -20.04 -11.19 -13.83
C ASP A 42 -20.41 -9.72 -13.53
N GLY A 43 -19.68 -8.76 -14.13
CA GLY A 43 -19.88 -7.31 -13.94
C GLY A 43 -19.26 -6.71 -12.68
N SER A 44 -18.50 -7.51 -11.91
CA SER A 44 -17.76 -7.06 -10.73
C SER A 44 -16.25 -7.20 -10.92
N TRP A 45 -15.48 -6.22 -10.47
CA TRP A 45 -14.02 -6.25 -10.50
C TRP A 45 -13.49 -6.93 -9.24
N MET A 46 -12.70 -7.98 -9.41
CA MET A 46 -12.04 -8.70 -8.31
C MET A 46 -10.60 -9.01 -8.66
N THR A 47 -9.75 -9.25 -7.66
CA THR A 47 -8.37 -9.62 -7.95
C THR A 47 -8.29 -11.02 -8.55
N VAL A 48 -7.30 -11.24 -9.40
CA VAL A 48 -6.99 -12.55 -9.97
C VAL A 48 -6.76 -13.57 -8.85
N ARG A 49 -6.08 -13.18 -7.76
CA ARG A 49 -5.92 -14.00 -6.55
C ARG A 49 -7.26 -14.45 -5.98
N ASP A 50 -8.19 -13.52 -5.77
CA ASP A 50 -9.47 -13.80 -5.13
C ASP A 50 -10.35 -14.69 -6.03
N TYR A 51 -10.28 -14.48 -7.34
CA TYR A 51 -10.94 -15.34 -8.32
C TYR A 51 -10.40 -16.78 -8.31
N PHE A 52 -9.08 -16.96 -8.36
CA PHE A 52 -8.47 -18.29 -8.28
C PHE A 52 -8.70 -18.95 -6.92
N ARG A 53 -8.77 -18.18 -5.83
CA ARG A 53 -9.14 -18.68 -4.51
C ARG A 53 -10.61 -19.11 -4.45
N ALA A 54 -11.53 -18.34 -5.03
CA ALA A 54 -12.97 -18.67 -5.09
C ALA A 54 -13.25 -19.92 -5.94
N ILE A 55 -12.54 -20.08 -7.06
CA ILE A 55 -12.65 -21.27 -7.92
C ILE A 55 -11.91 -22.47 -7.32
N GLY A 56 -10.79 -22.25 -6.63
CA GLY A 56 -10.07 -23.27 -5.89
C GLY A 56 -10.88 -23.84 -4.72
N LEU A 57 -11.67 -23.00 -4.03
CA LEU A 57 -12.64 -23.42 -3.01
C LEU A 57 -13.85 -24.15 -3.60
N SER A 58 -14.19 -23.89 -4.87
CA SER A 58 -15.31 -24.55 -5.58
C SER A 58 -14.97 -25.93 -6.15
N ARG A 59 -13.75 -26.46 -5.92
CA ARG A 59 -13.32 -27.77 -6.44
C ARG A 59 -12.88 -28.73 -5.34
N ILE A 60 -13.81 -29.12 -4.47
CA ILE A 60 -13.80 -30.43 -3.77
C ILE A 60 -15.27 -30.90 -3.71
N PRO A 61 -15.61 -32.05 -4.36
CA PRO A 61 -15.49 -33.36 -3.71
C PRO A 61 -14.58 -34.35 -4.44
N SER A 62 -13.95 -35.19 -3.61
CA SER A 62 -13.09 -36.34 -3.92
C SER A 62 -13.59 -37.27 -5.03
N ALA A 63 -12.65 -37.82 -5.79
CA ALA A 63 -12.56 -39.26 -6.06
C ALA A 63 -11.16 -39.64 -6.59
N SER A 64 -10.52 -40.58 -5.87
CA SER A 64 -9.57 -41.61 -6.32
C SER A 64 -8.28 -41.24 -7.07
N ALA A 65 -7.15 -41.51 -6.39
CA ALA A 65 -5.87 -41.94 -6.97
C ALA A 65 -6.03 -43.27 -7.77
N PRO A 66 -5.08 -43.72 -8.63
CA PRO A 66 -3.74 -44.13 -8.20
C PRO A 66 -2.58 -43.80 -9.17
N ASP A 67 -1.40 -44.16 -8.67
CA ASP A 67 -0.04 -44.00 -9.19
C ASP A 67 0.22 -44.38 -10.66
N SER A 68 1.14 -43.63 -11.28
CA SER A 68 1.99 -44.16 -12.36
C SER A 68 3.41 -43.62 -12.22
N SER A 69 4.27 -44.42 -11.58
CA SER A 69 5.72 -44.37 -11.67
C SER A 69 6.18 -44.66 -13.11
N GLY A 70 7.01 -43.79 -13.69
CA GLY A 70 7.68 -44.01 -14.97
C GLY A 70 8.96 -43.18 -15.07
N LEU A 71 10.10 -43.87 -15.04
CA LEU A 71 11.48 -43.39 -15.11
C LEU A 71 11.87 -42.85 -16.51
N GLY A 72 12.88 -41.97 -16.53
CA GLY A 72 13.72 -41.58 -17.67
C GLY A 72 13.69 -40.07 -17.87
N GLY A 73 14.76 -39.28 -17.81
CA GLY A 73 16.19 -39.47 -18.03
C GLY A 73 16.67 -38.16 -18.70
N ASP A 74 17.89 -37.71 -18.39
CA ASP A 74 18.67 -36.65 -19.09
C ASP A 74 18.65 -35.20 -18.53
N THR A 75 19.70 -34.89 -17.76
CA THR A 75 20.44 -33.62 -17.76
C THR A 75 21.74 -33.79 -18.57
N PRO A 76 22.50 -32.74 -18.99
CA PRO A 76 22.21 -31.37 -19.46
C PRO A 76 22.96 -31.06 -20.81
N PRO A 77 22.99 -29.80 -21.31
CA PRO A 77 24.31 -29.13 -21.38
C PRO A 77 24.31 -27.60 -21.12
N PRO A 78 25.41 -27.03 -20.58
CA PRO A 78 25.72 -25.57 -20.62
C PRO A 78 26.72 -25.24 -21.77
N PRO A 79 27.40 -24.06 -21.79
CA PRO A 79 27.17 -22.76 -22.47
C PRO A 79 28.09 -22.53 -23.73
N PRO A 80 28.09 -21.39 -24.48
CA PRO A 80 29.08 -20.32 -24.23
C PRO A 80 28.69 -18.88 -24.73
N GLY A 81 29.09 -17.84 -24.00
CA GLY A 81 28.91 -16.44 -24.44
C GLY A 81 29.15 -15.42 -23.34
N SER A 82 30.38 -15.37 -22.83
CA SER A 82 30.87 -14.35 -21.91
C SER A 82 31.17 -13.04 -22.66
N GLU A 83 30.23 -12.10 -22.70
CA GLU A 83 30.54 -10.67 -22.94
C GLU A 83 29.59 -9.77 -22.13
N LEU A 84 30.10 -9.24 -21.01
CA LEU A 84 29.90 -7.82 -20.66
C LEU A 84 30.86 -7.03 -21.58
N PRO A 85 30.61 -5.78 -22.04
CA PRO A 85 29.81 -4.74 -21.39
C PRO A 85 29.05 -3.76 -22.35
N LEU A 86 28.44 -2.72 -21.79
CA LEU A 86 27.96 -1.47 -22.44
C LEU A 86 26.75 -1.58 -23.39
N GLY A 87 25.57 -1.45 -22.79
CA GLY A 87 24.34 -1.16 -23.54
C GLY A 87 23.12 -1.43 -22.70
N VAL A 88 22.88 -0.58 -21.68
CA VAL A 88 21.57 -0.50 -21.01
C VAL A 88 20.57 0.02 -22.04
N SER A 89 20.18 -0.86 -22.95
CA SER A 89 18.97 -0.70 -23.73
C SER A 89 17.84 -0.82 -22.71
N LEU A 90 17.13 0.29 -22.52
CA LEU A 90 15.90 0.36 -21.74
C LEU A 90 14.89 -0.59 -22.38
N THR A 91 14.93 -1.87 -22.01
CA THR A 91 13.90 -2.81 -22.41
C THR A 91 12.57 -2.31 -21.84
N PRO A 92 11.47 -2.35 -22.62
CA PRO A 92 10.15 -1.97 -22.13
C PRO A 92 9.81 -2.68 -20.81
N ASP A 93 10.31 -3.91 -20.63
CA ASP A 93 10.10 -4.70 -19.43
C ASP A 93 10.86 -4.17 -18.22
N ALA A 94 12.13 -3.72 -18.37
CA ALA A 94 12.85 -3.06 -17.28
C ALA A 94 12.19 -1.75 -16.84
N ALA A 95 11.72 -0.93 -17.78
CA ALA A 95 10.97 0.29 -17.48
C ALA A 95 9.60 -0.02 -16.83
N ARG A 96 8.93 -1.09 -17.26
CA ARG A 96 7.65 -1.56 -16.68
C ARG A 96 7.80 -2.12 -15.27
N HIS A 97 8.89 -2.82 -14.98
CA HIS A 97 9.22 -3.30 -13.63
C HIS A 97 9.57 -2.13 -12.71
N ALA A 98 10.39 -1.18 -13.18
CA ALA A 98 10.74 0.01 -12.41
C ALA A 98 9.51 0.86 -12.03
N ALA A 99 8.54 1.01 -12.96
CA ALA A 99 7.28 1.70 -12.68
C ALA A 99 6.39 0.97 -11.65
N GLY A 100 6.41 -0.37 -11.64
CA GLY A 100 5.69 -1.17 -10.64
C GLY A 100 6.30 -1.04 -9.24
N GLU A 101 7.63 -1.06 -9.15
CA GLU A 101 8.33 -0.84 -7.89
C GLU A 101 8.13 0.58 -7.36
N SER A 102 8.13 1.60 -8.21
CA SER A 102 7.85 2.97 -7.78
C SER A 102 6.45 3.11 -7.21
N LEU A 103 5.46 2.47 -7.85
CA LEU A 103 4.08 2.45 -7.37
C LEU A 103 3.94 1.77 -6.00
N GLU A 104 4.56 0.61 -5.83
CA GLU A 104 4.54 -0.08 -4.53
C GLU A 104 5.19 0.77 -3.43
N ARG A 105 6.28 1.48 -3.74
CA ARG A 105 6.91 2.42 -2.82
C ARG A 105 5.96 3.55 -2.45
N THR A 106 5.25 4.14 -3.41
CA THR A 106 4.24 5.19 -3.18
C THR A 106 3.09 4.72 -2.30
N VAL A 107 2.58 3.49 -2.52
CA VAL A 107 1.54 2.91 -1.67
C VAL A 107 2.04 2.71 -0.23
N ARG A 108 3.25 2.12 -0.07
CA ARG A 108 3.87 1.93 1.26
C ARG A 108 4.10 3.25 1.96
N GLU A 109 4.57 4.25 1.23
CA GLU A 109 4.77 5.61 1.74
C GLU A 109 3.44 6.20 2.26
N GLY A 110 2.35 6.04 1.51
CA GLY A 110 1.02 6.46 1.95
C GLY A 110 0.59 5.85 3.29
N TYR A 111 0.85 4.55 3.49
CA TYR A 111 0.57 3.88 4.77
C TYR A 111 1.52 4.31 5.89
N LEU A 112 2.79 4.57 5.59
CA LEU A 112 3.74 5.11 6.57
C LEU A 112 3.31 6.51 7.06
N TRP A 113 2.84 7.36 6.16
CA TRP A 113 2.25 8.66 6.53
C TRP A 113 0.97 8.49 7.37
N CYS A 114 0.15 7.47 7.10
CA CYS A 114 -0.99 7.17 7.97
C CYS A 114 -0.53 6.86 9.40
N GLY A 115 0.53 6.08 9.58
CA GLY A 115 1.10 5.77 10.91
C GLY A 115 1.78 6.97 11.57
N SER A 116 2.41 7.87 10.80
CA SER A 116 3.10 9.04 11.35
C SER A 116 2.16 10.07 12.00
N THR A 117 0.85 9.99 11.75
CA THR A 117 -0.18 10.80 12.46
C THR A 117 -0.09 10.70 13.98
N PHE A 118 0.37 9.56 14.53
CA PHE A 118 0.56 9.37 15.97
C PHE A 118 1.95 9.76 16.47
N LEU A 119 2.95 9.75 15.59
CA LEU A 119 4.36 9.92 15.96
C LEU A 119 4.80 11.39 15.88
N LEU A 120 4.26 12.16 14.95
CA LEU A 120 4.58 13.58 14.79
C LEU A 120 4.14 14.46 15.98
N PRO A 121 2.93 14.32 16.55
CA PRO A 121 2.51 15.12 17.69
C PRO A 121 3.47 15.14 18.89
N PRO A 122 3.95 13.99 19.44
CA PRO A 122 4.86 14.02 20.58
C PRO A 122 6.23 14.60 20.22
N LEU A 123 6.71 14.44 18.97
CA LEU A 123 7.95 15.07 18.52
C LEU A 123 7.86 16.60 18.53
N PHE A 124 6.75 17.15 18.04
CA PHE A 124 6.50 18.59 18.07
C PHE A 124 6.29 19.09 19.50
N ALA A 125 5.58 18.32 20.32
CA ALA A 125 5.35 18.63 21.73
C ALA A 125 6.66 18.63 22.55
N LEU A 126 7.61 17.75 22.23
CA LEU A 126 8.91 17.69 22.91
C LEU A 126 9.67 19.00 22.76
N LEU A 127 9.63 19.63 21.59
CA LEU A 127 10.26 20.95 21.37
C LEU A 127 9.65 22.02 22.28
N ILE A 128 8.31 22.03 22.42
CA ILE A 128 7.62 22.93 23.35
C ILE A 128 7.99 22.63 24.81
N TYR A 129 8.12 21.35 25.16
CA TYR A 129 8.51 20.94 26.50
C TYR A 129 9.95 21.35 26.85
N VAL A 130 10.87 21.29 25.88
CA VAL A 130 12.25 21.80 26.06
C VAL A 130 12.24 23.31 26.32
N VAL A 131 11.46 24.07 25.56
CA VAL A 131 11.28 25.52 25.81
C VAL A 131 10.73 25.77 27.21
N TYR A 132 9.75 24.97 27.65
CA TYR A 132 9.18 25.06 28.99
C TYR A 132 10.17 24.74 30.12
N ILE A 133 11.10 23.80 29.92
CA ILE A 133 12.15 23.50 30.91
C ILE A 133 13.19 24.62 30.98
N LEU A 134 13.52 25.25 29.85
CA LEU A 134 14.50 26.33 29.79
C LEU A 134 13.94 27.68 30.28
N ASP A 135 12.62 27.81 30.42
CA ASP A 135 11.95 28.99 30.96
C ASP A 135 12.26 29.18 32.46
N SER A 136 13.36 29.89 32.72
CA SER A 136 13.88 30.14 34.06
C SER A 136 13.04 31.17 34.82
N ASP A 137 12.40 32.10 34.12
CA ASP A 137 11.59 33.18 34.70
C ASP A 137 10.14 32.75 35.01
N HIS A 138 9.78 31.49 34.75
CA HIS A 138 8.44 30.94 35.02
C HIS A 138 7.30 31.75 34.39
N GLN A 139 7.54 32.39 33.25
CA GLN A 139 6.53 33.20 32.58
C GLN A 139 5.45 32.34 31.92
N ILE A 140 5.77 31.08 31.58
CA ILE A 140 4.84 30.16 30.92
C ILE A 140 3.89 29.54 31.94
N SER A 141 2.66 30.05 31.98
CA SER A 141 1.57 29.46 32.75
C SER A 141 1.11 28.12 32.17
N ARG A 142 0.43 27.30 32.98
CA ARG A 142 -0.12 26.00 32.55
C ARG A 142 -1.09 26.14 31.36
N THR A 143 -1.92 27.19 31.37
CA THR A 143 -2.88 27.45 30.28
C THR A 143 -2.16 27.84 29.00
N MET A 144 -1.12 28.67 29.09
CA MET A 144 -0.28 29.03 27.94
C MET A 144 0.44 27.82 27.36
N LEU A 145 0.96 26.92 28.21
CA LEU A 145 1.60 25.68 27.78
C LEU A 145 0.62 24.75 27.04
N LEU A 146 -0.61 24.60 27.56
CA LEU A 146 -1.66 23.82 26.90
C LEU A 146 -2.05 24.41 25.54
N ILE A 147 -2.18 25.73 25.44
CA ILE A 147 -2.47 26.42 24.19
C ILE A 147 -1.33 26.14 23.20
N LEU A 148 -0.08 26.29 23.62
CA LEU A 148 1.09 26.09 22.77
C LEU A 148 1.22 24.63 22.30
N LEU A 149 0.97 23.66 23.18
CA LEU A 149 0.93 22.24 22.83
C LEU A 149 -0.20 21.93 21.85
N SER A 150 -1.40 22.49 22.05
CA SER A 150 -2.53 22.29 21.12
C SER A 150 -2.22 22.88 19.74
N PHE A 151 -1.59 24.06 19.72
CA PHE A 151 -1.23 24.77 18.50
C PHE A 151 -0.13 24.06 17.71
N THR A 152 0.82 23.38 18.36
CA THR A 152 1.85 22.59 17.67
C THR A 152 1.38 21.19 17.29
N THR A 153 0.51 20.59 18.09
CA THR A 153 -0.01 19.24 17.86
C THR A 153 -1.01 19.18 16.71
N THR A 154 -1.87 20.19 16.59
CA THR A 154 -2.87 20.27 15.51
C THR A 154 -2.23 20.19 14.12
N PRO A 155 -1.25 21.03 13.74
CA PRO A 155 -0.58 20.90 12.44
C PRO A 155 0.21 19.61 12.32
N ALA A 156 0.81 19.09 13.41
CA ALA A 156 1.52 17.81 13.39
C ALA A 156 0.60 16.62 13.06
N ALA A 157 -0.65 16.64 13.53
CA ALA A 157 -1.66 15.63 13.23
C ALA A 157 -2.29 15.81 11.83
N LEU A 158 -2.41 17.04 11.34
CA LEU A 158 -3.01 17.35 10.03
C LEU A 158 -2.02 17.22 8.86
N LEU A 159 -0.72 17.42 9.10
CA LEU A 159 0.31 17.40 8.06
C LEU A 159 0.34 16.08 7.26
N PRO A 160 0.27 14.89 7.88
CA PRO A 160 0.18 13.63 7.14
C PRO A 160 -1.04 13.52 6.22
N ILE A 161 -2.16 14.16 6.55
CA ILE A 161 -3.36 14.16 5.69
C ILE A 161 -3.05 14.85 4.36
N LEU A 162 -2.29 15.95 4.39
CA LEU A 162 -1.89 16.67 3.18
C LEU A 162 -0.94 15.82 2.32
N PHE A 163 0.02 15.14 2.95
CA PHE A 163 0.94 14.24 2.24
C PHE A 163 0.23 13.05 1.61
N VAL A 164 -0.64 12.36 2.34
CA VAL A 164 -1.44 11.24 1.80
C VAL A 164 -2.37 11.72 0.70
N ARG A 165 -2.96 12.92 0.80
CA ARG A 165 -3.75 13.49 -0.31
C ARG A 165 -2.91 13.74 -1.55
N LYS A 166 -1.69 14.25 -1.39
CA LYS A 166 -0.76 14.49 -2.50
C LYS A 166 -0.36 13.16 -3.18
N LEU A 167 -0.01 12.14 -2.39
CA LEU A 167 0.28 10.78 -2.89
C LEU A 167 -0.96 10.11 -3.51
N GLY A 168 -2.14 10.45 -3.00
CA GLY A 168 -3.41 9.98 -3.55
C GLY A 168 -3.68 10.44 -4.97
N LEU A 169 -3.21 11.63 -5.35
CA LEU A 169 -3.34 12.14 -6.72
C LEU A 169 -2.46 11.37 -7.70
N THR A 170 -1.25 10.96 -7.28
CA THR A 170 -0.38 10.11 -8.12
C THR A 170 -0.96 8.71 -8.27
N LEU A 171 -1.55 8.15 -7.21
CA LEU A 171 -2.23 6.85 -7.25
C LEU A 171 -3.48 6.85 -8.14
N GLU A 172 -4.21 7.96 -8.19
CA GLU A 172 -5.39 8.13 -9.05
C GLU A 172 -5.03 8.10 -10.53
N GLN A 173 -3.93 8.75 -10.92
CA GLN A 173 -3.42 8.74 -12.29
C GLN A 173 -3.04 7.33 -12.76
N GLU A 174 -2.64 6.46 -11.83
CA GLU A 174 -2.29 5.06 -12.09
C GLU A 174 -3.49 4.09 -12.00
N GLY A 175 -4.69 4.62 -11.72
CA GLY A 175 -5.94 3.86 -11.72
C GLY A 175 -6.26 3.13 -10.41
N LEU A 176 -5.58 3.49 -9.30
CA LEU A 176 -5.76 2.91 -7.96
C LEU A 176 -6.66 3.79 -7.08
N SER A 177 -7.82 4.17 -7.61
CA SER A 177 -8.82 4.99 -6.92
C SER A 177 -9.26 4.42 -5.58
N ASP A 178 -9.37 3.08 -5.49
CA ASP A 178 -9.84 2.40 -4.28
C ASP A 178 -8.78 2.47 -3.16
N ILE A 179 -7.49 2.36 -3.51
CA ILE A 179 -6.38 2.51 -2.55
C ILE A 179 -6.30 3.95 -2.06
N ARG A 180 -6.43 4.93 -2.96
CA ARG A 180 -6.53 6.34 -2.57
C ARG A 180 -7.66 6.57 -1.57
N GLN A 181 -8.86 6.04 -1.86
CA GLN A 181 -10.03 6.26 -1.01
C GLN A 181 -9.86 5.62 0.38
N THR A 182 -9.33 4.40 0.42
CA THR A 182 -9.05 3.70 1.69
C THR A 182 -7.96 4.40 2.51
N GLN A 183 -6.82 4.77 1.90
CA GLN A 183 -5.76 5.53 2.58
C GLN A 183 -6.25 6.92 3.03
N GLY A 184 -7.05 7.58 2.21
CA GLY A 184 -7.64 8.88 2.53
C GLY A 184 -8.58 8.83 3.73
N ASN A 185 -9.47 7.84 3.79
CA ASN A 185 -10.35 7.65 4.95
C ASN A 185 -9.55 7.27 6.20
N LEU A 186 -8.57 6.37 6.04
CA LEU A 186 -7.72 5.90 7.13
C LEU A 186 -6.95 7.06 7.77
N VAL A 187 -6.27 7.90 6.98
CA VAL A 187 -5.45 9.01 7.52
C VAL A 187 -6.31 10.06 8.22
N ILE A 188 -7.54 10.29 7.77
CA ILE A 188 -8.47 11.23 8.40
C ILE A 188 -8.89 10.70 9.78
N VAL A 189 -9.31 9.44 9.85
CA VAL A 189 -9.74 8.81 11.12
C VAL A 189 -8.57 8.78 12.11
N LEU A 190 -7.39 8.33 11.66
CA LEU A 190 -6.19 8.29 12.50
C LEU A 190 -5.75 9.68 12.94
N GLY A 191 -5.82 10.69 12.07
CA GLY A 191 -5.48 12.07 12.40
C GLY A 191 -6.36 12.65 13.52
N PHE A 192 -7.68 12.47 13.42
CA PHE A 192 -8.60 12.92 14.48
C PHE A 192 -8.44 12.13 15.77
N LEU A 193 -8.27 10.81 15.68
CA LEU A 193 -8.04 9.96 16.86
C LEU A 193 -6.72 10.31 17.56
N SER A 194 -5.67 10.57 16.79
CA SER A 194 -4.38 11.03 17.30
C SER A 194 -4.51 12.37 18.01
N LEU A 195 -5.19 13.35 17.40
CA LEU A 195 -5.41 14.66 18.03
C LEU A 195 -6.17 14.52 19.35
N ALA A 196 -7.25 13.74 19.38
CA ALA A 196 -8.01 13.50 20.61
C ALA A 196 -7.16 12.83 21.69
N LEU A 197 -6.40 11.79 21.33
CA LEU A 197 -5.50 11.07 22.23
C LEU A 197 -4.46 12.01 22.83
N TRP A 198 -3.73 12.75 22.00
CA TRP A 198 -2.64 13.61 22.47
C TRP A 198 -3.14 14.80 23.30
N MET A 199 -4.27 15.40 22.93
CA MET A 199 -4.89 16.44 23.74
C MET A 199 -5.28 15.93 25.13
N LEU A 200 -5.81 14.70 25.21
CA LEU A 200 -6.10 14.06 26.49
C LEU A 200 -4.82 13.76 27.27
N CYS A 201 -3.78 13.23 26.61
CA CYS A 201 -2.49 12.97 27.23
C CYS A 201 -1.89 14.26 27.81
N PHE A 202 -1.86 15.37 27.08
CA PHE A 202 -1.34 16.63 27.61
C PHE A 202 -2.17 17.14 28.78
N PHE A 203 -3.50 17.04 28.70
CA PHE A 203 -4.36 17.47 29.80
C PHE A 203 -4.08 16.70 31.10
N VAL A 204 -3.89 15.38 31.01
CA VAL A 204 -3.67 14.49 32.15
C VAL A 204 -2.22 14.52 32.67
N LEU A 205 -1.24 14.50 31.76
CA LEU A 205 0.18 14.37 32.10
C LEU A 205 0.82 15.69 32.53
N LEU A 206 0.22 16.84 32.16
CA LEU A 206 0.78 18.12 32.56
C LEU A 206 0.64 18.32 34.07
N PRO A 207 1.76 18.42 34.81
CA PRO A 207 1.71 18.60 36.24
C PRO A 207 0.99 19.90 36.56
N SER A 208 -0.02 19.81 37.43
CA SER A 208 -0.50 20.96 38.18
C SER A 208 0.62 21.36 39.12
N ARG A 209 1.42 22.37 38.74
CA ARG A 209 2.35 22.99 39.68
C ARG A 209 1.52 23.52 40.87
N PRO A 210 1.90 23.20 42.12
CA PRO A 210 1.25 23.72 43.32
C PRO A 210 1.42 25.23 43.45
#